data_AF-A0A7X3D9Q3-F1
#
_entry.id   AF-A0A7X3D9Q3-F1
#
_cell.length_a   1.000
_cell.length_b   1.000
_cell.length_c   1.000
_cell.angle_alpha   90.00
_cell.angle_beta   90.00
_cell.angle_gamma   90.00
#
_symmetry.space_group_name_H-M   'P 1'
#
loop_
_entity.id
_entity.type
_entity.pdbx_description
1 polymer ?
#
loop_
_entity_poly.entity_id
_entity_poly.type
_entity_poly.pdbx_seq_one_letter_code
_entity_poly.pdbx_strand_id
1 'polypeptide(L)' 'MSLVDVSSVSAVLFILGVVFLLLIFGLLSFGILRMFQQRFKAGWISFGGAIVSFIVFMLILNKWFL' A
#
# COMPACT_ATOMS: atom_id res chain seq x y z
N MET A 1 14.86 4.61 -24.16
CA MET A 1 14.27 4.64 -22.81
C MET A 1 14.93 5.77 -22.06
N SER A 2 14.24 6.90 -21.90
CA SER A 2 14.74 7.98 -21.05
C SER A 2 14.71 7.49 -19.60
N LEU A 3 15.84 7.58 -18.90
CA LEU A 3 15.84 7.44 -17.45
C LEU A 3 14.92 8.53 -16.91
N VAL A 4 13.77 8.13 -16.37
CA VAL A 4 12.94 9.02 -15.58
C VAL A 4 13.81 9.46 -14.41
N ASP A 5 14.28 10.71 -14.47
CA ASP A 5 15.20 11.28 -13.51
C ASP A 5 14.44 11.48 -12.19
N VAL A 6 14.68 10.57 -11.25
CA VAL A 6 14.12 10.59 -9.91
C VAL A 6 14.94 11.46 -8.95
N SER A 7 15.96 12.20 -9.42
CA SER A 7 16.73 13.13 -8.57
C SER A 7 15.88 14.22 -7.92
N SER A 8 14.73 14.55 -8.53
CA SER A 8 13.73 15.49 -7.99
C SER A 8 12.66 14.80 -7.12
N VAL A 9 12.59 13.47 -7.13
CA VAL A 9 11.71 12.72 -6.25
C VAL A 9 12.41 12.59 -4.91
N SER A 10 11.89 13.31 -3.90
CA SER A 10 12.38 13.20 -2.53
C SER A 10 12.48 11.73 -2.14
N ALA A 11 13.66 11.28 -1.65
CA ALA A 11 13.88 9.92 -1.19
C ALA A 11 12.79 9.45 -0.22
N VAL A 12 12.22 10.39 0.53
CA VAL A 12 11.08 10.20 1.43
C VAL A 12 9.84 9.69 0.68
N LEU A 13 9.49 10.29 -0.48
CA LEU A 13 8.31 9.90 -1.27
C LEU A 13 8.48 8.52 -1.89
N PHE A 14 9.70 8.19 -2.34
CA PHE A 14 10.01 6.87 -2.88
C PHE A 14 9.88 5.79 -1.79
N ILE A 15 10.53 5.99 -0.64
CA ILE A 15 10.45 5.06 0.49
C ILE A 15 9.01 4.91 0.98
N LEU A 16 8.27 6.03 1.09
CA LEU A 16 6.85 6.03 1.45
C LEU A 16 6.05 5.17 0.46
N GLY A 17 6.22 5.39 -0.85
CA GLY A 17 5.55 4.61 -1.88
C GLY A 17 5.84 3.12 -1.78
N VAL A 18 7.11 2.73 -1.62
CA VAL A 18 7.53 1.33 -1.51
C VAL A 18 6.96 0.67 -0.25
N VAL A 19 7.01 1.34 0.91
CA VAL A 19 6.47 0.82 2.17
C VAL A 19 4.97 0.58 2.07
N PHE A 20 4.21 1.55 1.55
CA PHE A 20 2.77 1.39 1.39
C PHE A 20 2.41 0.35 0.33
N LEU A 21 3.18 0.25 -0.75
CA LEU A 21 3.00 -0.79 -1.76
C LEU A 21 3.19 -2.18 -1.15
N LEU A 22 4.30 -2.42 -0.44
CA LEU A 22 4.56 -3.68 0.24
C LEU A 22 3.45 -4.02 1.26
N LEU A 23 2.99 -3.01 2.00
CA LEU A 23 1.96 -3.19 3.01
C LEU A 23 0.60 -3.53 2.40
N ILE A 24 0.15 -2.77 1.39
CA ILE A 24 -1.14 -2.98 0.71
C ILE A 24 -1.16 -4.33 -0.01
N PHE A 25 -0.14 -4.61 -0.83
CA PHE A 25 -0.06 -5.88 -1.57
C PHE A 25 0.15 -7.06 -0.63
N GLY A 26 0.93 -6.91 0.44
CA GLY A 26 1.07 -7.93 1.47
C GLY A 26 -0.27 -8.27 2.14
N LEU A 27 -1.02 -7.26 2.58
CA LEU A 27 -2.36 -7.43 3.18
C LEU A 27 -3.34 -8.07 2.21
N LEU A 28 -3.31 -7.70 0.92
CA LEU A 28 -4.09 -8.31 -0.14
C LEU A 28 -3.72 -9.79 -0.32
N SER A 29 -2.45 -10.13 -0.48
CA SER A 29 -1.98 -11.52 -0.63
C SER A 29 -2.36 -12.37 0.59
N PHE A 30 -2.18 -11.86 1.81
CA PHE A 30 -2.62 -12.55 3.04
C PHE A 30 -4.14 -12.69 3.12
N GLY A 31 -4.90 -11.68 2.70
CA GLY A 31 -6.36 -11.73 2.65
C GLY A 31 -6.87 -12.80 1.70
N ILE A 32 -6.29 -12.87 0.50
CA ILE A 32 -6.60 -13.88 -0.51
C ILE A 32 -6.28 -15.28 0.03
N LEU A 33 -5.07 -15.49 0.59
CA LEU A 33 -4.69 -16.77 1.21
C LEU A 33 -5.69 -17.23 2.29
N ARG A 34 -6.18 -16.30 3.12
CA ARG A 34 -7.18 -16.61 4.17
C ARG A 34 -8.56 -16.95 3.62
N MET A 35 -8.95 -16.37 2.48
CA MET A 35 -10.19 -16.73 1.79
C MET A 35 -10.14 -18.15 1.23
N PHE A 36 -9.00 -18.58 0.68
CA PHE A 36 -8.80 -19.97 0.26
C PHE A 36 -8.85 -20.97 1.42
N GLN A 37 -8.48 -20.55 2.62
CA GLN A 37 -8.60 -21.37 3.85
C GLN A 37 -10.04 -21.43 4.41
N GLN A 38 -11.06 -20.97 3.67
CA GLN A 38 -12.45 -20.78 4.11
C GLN A 38 -12.62 -19.89 5.36
N ARG A 39 -11.56 -19.18 5.79
CA ARG A 39 -11.61 -18.21 6.90
C ARG A 39 -12.01 -16.83 6.39
N PHE A 40 -13.20 -16.75 5.78
CA PHE A 40 -13.71 -15.53 5.15
C PHE A 40 -13.71 -14.30 6.06
N LYS A 41 -14.09 -14.45 7.33
CA LYS A 41 -14.07 -13.35 8.32
C LYS A 41 -12.67 -12.76 8.49
N ALA A 42 -11.65 -13.62 8.60
CA ALA A 42 -10.27 -13.19 8.79
C ALA A 42 -9.66 -12.64 7.50
N GLY A 43 -10.11 -13.09 6.32
CA GLY A 43 -9.73 -12.55 5.02
C GLY A 43 -10.25 -11.14 4.78
N TRP A 44 -11.51 -10.86 5.15
CA TRP A 44 -12.12 -9.53 5.05
C TRP A 44 -11.42 -8.48 5.90
N ILE A 45 -10.94 -8.84 7.09
CA ILE A 45 -10.18 -7.90 7.94
C ILE A 45 -8.90 -7.44 7.24
N SER A 46 -8.18 -8.36 6.59
CA SER A 46 -6.97 -8.04 5.81
C SER A 46 -7.27 -7.16 4.59
N PHE A 47 -8.41 -7.39 3.92
CA PHE A 47 -8.88 -6.51 2.84
C PHE A 47 -9.24 -5.11 3.36
N GLY A 48 -9.91 -5.02 4.50
CA GLY A 48 -10.17 -3.75 5.18
C GLY A 48 -8.88 -3.03 5.55
N GLY A 49 -7.87 -3.75 6.06
CA GLY A 49 -6.55 -3.21 6.35
C GLY A 49 -5.84 -2.65 5.11
N ALA A 50 -5.95 -3.31 3.96
CA ALA A 50 -5.41 -2.80 2.70
C ALA A 50 -6.08 -1.48 2.27
N ILE A 51 -7.41 -1.39 2.38
CA ILE A 51 -8.17 -0.17 2.06
C ILE A 51 -7.79 0.98 3.00
N VAL A 52 -7.76 0.74 4.31
CA VAL A 52 -7.36 1.76 5.31
C VAL A 52 -5.94 2.26 5.02
N SER A 53 -5.02 1.35 4.68
CA SER A 53 -3.65 1.71 4.37
C SER A 53 -3.54 2.58 3.12
N PHE A 54 -4.38 2.30 2.10
CA PHE A 54 -4.47 3.15 0.92
C PHE A 54 -5.00 4.57 1.24
N ILE A 55 -6.02 4.67 2.08
CA ILE A 55 -6.56 5.97 2.52
C ILE A 55 -5.50 6.77 3.29
N VAL A 56 -4.77 6.12 4.20
CA VAL A 56 -3.69 6.76 4.97
C VAL A 56 -2.58 7.23 4.04
N PHE A 57 -2.19 6.45 3.03
CA PHE A 57 -1.22 6.87 2.01
C PHE A 57 -1.67 8.13 1.28
N MET A 58 -2.94 8.17 0.84
CA MET A 58 -3.51 9.33 0.16
C MET A 58 -3.52 10.59 1.05
N LEU A 59 -3.84 10.44 2.34
CA LEU A 59 -3.78 11.54 3.31
C LEU A 59 -2.37 12.08 3.51
N ILE A 60 -1.36 11.21 3.56
CA ILE A 60 0.03 11.61 3.69
C ILE A 60 0.48 12.38 2.45
N LEU A 61 0.15 11.89 1.25
CA LEU A 61 0.45 12.61 0.01
C LEU A 61 -0.23 13.99 -0.02
N ASN A 62 -1.51 14.07 0.32
CA ASN A 62 -2.27 15.33 0.31
C ASN A 62 -1.77 16.34 1.36
N LYS A 63 -1.23 15.87 2.50
CA LYS A 63 -0.77 16.78 3.56
C LYS A 63 0.68 17.25 3.40
N TRP A 64 1.53 16.45 2.77
CA TRP A 64 2.98 16.70 2.76
C TRP A 64 3.55 16.96 1.36
N PHE A 65 2.84 16.63 0.29
CA PHE A 65 3.38 16.67 -1.08
C PHE A 65 2.49 17.39 -2.11
N LEU A 66 1.25 17.74 -1.74
CA LEU A 66 0.27 18.44 -2.59
C LEU A 66 -0.06 19.80 -1.96
#